data_AF-D6Y3L4-F1
#
_entry.id   AF-D6Y3L4-F1
#
_cell.length_a   1.000
_cell.length_b   1.000
_cell.length_c   1.000
_cell.angle_alpha   90.00
_cell.angle_beta   90.00
_cell.angle_gamma   90.00
#
_symmetry.space_group_name_H-M   'P 1'
#
loop_
_entity.id
_entity.type
_entity.pdbx_description
1 polymer ?
#
loop_
_entity_poly.entity_id
_entity_poly.type
_entity_poly.pdbx_seq_one_letter_code
_entity_poly.pdbx_strand_id
1 'polypeptide(L)'
;MAGILNASCTRWPELDRIAPMHGDPVPDTYVYVTEEGVARHYADGSVEALAWDDVVEVRVGPSRSSGDEGDVVIVLLDRAGEECVVPQSAVDASFVARLRYLPDFDMERLSKAVERAGNGYDGYQVVWRSPHPPSMVDLDYD
;
A
#
# COMPACT_ATOMS: atom_id res chain seq x y z
N MET A 1 10.52 -29.70 -10.88
CA MET A 1 11.14 -29.25 -9.61
C MET A 1 11.11 -27.74 -9.59
N ALA A 2 10.70 -27.18 -8.47
CA ALA A 2 10.49 -25.76 -8.24
C ALA A 2 11.77 -24.92 -8.43
N GLY A 3 11.58 -23.68 -8.87
CA GLY A 3 12.60 -22.64 -8.93
C GLY A 3 11.94 -21.27 -8.91
N ILE A 4 11.53 -20.85 -7.71
CA ILE A 4 11.05 -19.50 -7.40
C ILE A 4 12.25 -18.57 -7.54
N LEU A 5 12.19 -17.64 -8.51
CA LEU A 5 13.11 -16.50 -8.62
C LEU A 5 12.25 -15.26 -8.38
N ASN A 6 12.08 -14.87 -7.12
CA ASN A 6 12.81 -13.79 -6.47
C ASN A 6 12.64 -12.46 -7.23
N ALA A 7 11.67 -11.66 -6.77
CA ALA A 7 11.36 -10.34 -7.27
C ALA A 7 12.63 -9.48 -7.23
N SER A 8 13.25 -9.31 -8.39
CA SER A 8 14.45 -8.51 -8.54
C SER A 8 14.11 -7.06 -8.31
N CYS A 9 14.77 -6.46 -7.30
CA CYS A 9 15.03 -5.04 -7.16
C CYS A 9 15.08 -4.31 -8.52
N THR A 10 14.04 -3.56 -8.87
CA THR A 10 14.14 -2.51 -9.88
C THR A 10 14.87 -1.32 -9.26
N ARG A 11 16.20 -1.34 -9.41
CA ARG A 11 17.09 -0.21 -9.12
C ARG A 11 16.86 0.88 -10.17
N TRP A 12 16.14 1.94 -9.84
CA TRP A 12 15.96 3.11 -10.69
C TRP A 12 17.13 4.11 -10.52
N PRO A 13 17.74 4.61 -11.61
CA PRO A 13 18.91 5.49 -11.56
C PRO A 13 18.52 6.98 -11.60
N GLU A 14 17.88 7.52 -10.57
CA GLU A 14 17.71 8.98 -10.39
C GLU A 14 17.83 9.44 -8.92
N LEU A 15 18.55 8.68 -8.09
CA LEU A 15 18.78 8.99 -6.67
C LEU A 15 20.12 9.71 -6.44
N ASP A 16 20.21 11.00 -6.74
CA ASP A 16 21.26 11.83 -6.15
C ASP A 16 20.67 13.17 -5.68
N ARG A 17 20.56 13.27 -4.34
CA ARG A 17 20.42 14.49 -3.51
C ARG A 17 19.01 14.98 -3.21
N ILE A 18 18.45 14.43 -2.13
CA ILE A 18 17.70 15.26 -1.20
C ILE A 18 18.34 15.07 0.18
N ALA A 19 19.17 16.03 0.58
CA ALA A 19 19.67 16.12 1.96
C ALA A 19 18.62 16.86 2.79
N PRO A 20 18.22 16.37 3.98
CA PRO A 20 17.30 17.09 4.84
C PRO A 20 18.02 18.28 5.51
N MET A 21 17.72 19.50 5.07
CA MET A 21 18.08 20.75 5.76
C MET A 21 16.81 21.47 6.26
N HIS A 22 16.19 20.93 7.31
CA HIS A 22 15.56 21.66 8.41
C HIS A 22 14.93 20.64 9.38
N GLY A 23 14.98 20.92 10.68
CA GLY A 23 14.65 20.01 11.78
C GLY A 23 13.17 19.69 11.96
N ASP A 24 12.59 19.00 10.98
CA ASP A 24 11.43 18.13 11.16
C ASP A 24 11.96 16.68 11.24
N PRO A 25 11.41 15.80 12.10
CA PRO A 25 11.77 14.39 12.08
C PRO A 25 11.48 13.89 10.66
N VAL A 26 12.55 13.60 9.90
CA VAL A 26 12.40 12.87 8.65
C VAL A 26 11.64 11.59 9.01
N PRO A 27 10.50 11.33 8.37
CA PRO A 27 9.77 10.11 8.68
C PRO A 27 10.73 8.94 8.46
N ASP A 28 10.81 8.03 9.42
CA ASP A 28 11.62 6.82 9.32
C ASP A 28 11.19 5.92 8.15
N THR A 29 10.13 6.31 7.41
CA THR A 29 9.64 5.65 6.22
C THR A 29 9.20 6.63 5.12
N TYR A 30 9.49 6.27 3.87
CA TYR A 30 9.01 6.98 2.68
C TYR A 30 8.18 6.06 1.80
N VAL A 31 7.05 6.54 1.28
CA VAL A 31 6.20 5.76 0.37
C VAL A 31 6.28 6.35 -1.04
N TYR A 32 6.57 5.48 -2.00
CA TYR A 32 6.58 5.77 -3.42
C TYR A 32 5.37 5.11 -4.08
N VAL A 33 4.50 5.94 -4.64
CA VAL A 33 3.36 5.47 -5.42
C VAL A 33 3.68 5.62 -6.89
N THR A 34 3.71 4.49 -7.60
CA THR A 34 3.95 4.44 -9.04
C THR A 34 2.73 3.91 -9.78
N GLU A 35 2.82 3.88 -11.10
CA GLU A 35 1.80 3.27 -11.95
C GLU A 35 1.75 1.75 -11.81
N GLU A 36 2.88 1.12 -11.48
CA GLU A 36 3.03 -0.33 -11.36
C GLU A 36 2.60 -0.84 -9.97
N GLY A 37 2.86 -0.04 -8.94
CA GLY A 37 2.56 -0.41 -7.56
C GLY A 37 2.93 0.66 -6.56
N VAL A 38 2.89 0.28 -5.29
CA VAL A 38 3.31 1.09 -4.15
C VAL A 38 4.51 0.45 -3.50
N ALA A 39 5.51 1.26 -3.11
CA ALA A 39 6.66 0.80 -2.37
C ALA A 39 6.92 1.67 -1.14
N ARG A 40 6.95 1.07 0.05
CA ARG A 40 7.36 1.72 1.30
C ARG A 40 8.81 1.37 1.60
N HIS A 41 9.64 2.38 1.81
CA HIS A 41 11.05 2.27 2.16
C HIS A 41 11.25 2.64 3.62
N TYR A 42 11.87 1.74 4.38
CA TYR A 42 12.19 1.93 5.79
C TYR A 42 13.62 2.44 6.01
N ALA A 43 13.84 3.11 7.14
CA ALA A 43 15.15 3.61 7.55
C ALA A 43 16.18 2.49 7.77
N ASP A 44 15.75 1.27 8.09
CA ASP A 44 16.64 0.09 8.19
C ASP A 44 17.09 -0.46 6.83
N GLY A 45 16.54 0.07 5.73
CA GLY A 45 16.82 -0.34 4.36
C GLY A 45 15.86 -1.40 3.83
N SER A 46 14.94 -1.91 4.64
CA SER A 46 13.84 -2.76 4.19
C SER A 46 12.90 -2.01 3.25
N VAL A 47 12.33 -2.73 2.28
CA VAL A 47 11.36 -2.19 1.32
C VAL A 47 10.20 -3.14 1.20
N GLU A 48 8.99 -2.63 1.37
CA GLU A 48 7.73 -3.33 1.12
C GLU A 48 7.14 -2.81 -0.18
N ALA A 49 7.11 -3.63 -1.23
CA ALA A 49 6.56 -3.27 -2.52
C ALA A 49 5.37 -4.16 -2.87
N LEU A 50 4.28 -3.55 -3.35
CA LEU A 50 3.07 -4.23 -3.75
C LEU A 50 2.58 -3.70 -5.10
N ALA A 51 2.47 -4.59 -6.08
CA ALA A 51 1.88 -4.29 -7.38
C ALA A 51 0.38 -4.07 -7.25
N TRP A 52 -0.16 -3.12 -8.01
CA TRP A 52 -1.61 -2.85 -8.00
C TRP A 52 -2.45 -4.05 -8.44
N ASP A 53 -1.91 -4.89 -9.33
CA ASP A 53 -2.56 -6.11 -9.83
C ASP A 53 -2.65 -7.22 -8.77
N ASP A 54 -1.72 -7.22 -7.81
CA ASP A 54 -1.67 -8.20 -6.71
C ASP A 54 -2.48 -7.76 -5.48
N VAL A 55 -3.06 -6.55 -5.47
CA VAL A 55 -3.89 -6.06 -4.36
C VAL A 55 -5.18 -6.85 -4.30
N VAL A 56 -5.40 -7.59 -3.22
CA VAL A 56 -6.61 -8.38 -2.99
C VAL A 56 -7.55 -7.75 -1.97
N GLU A 57 -7.03 -6.89 -1.10
CA GLU A 57 -7.83 -6.24 -0.06
C GLU A 57 -7.25 -4.88 0.32
N VAL A 58 -8.13 -3.89 0.49
CA VAL A 58 -7.76 -2.55 0.97
C VAL A 58 -8.45 -2.31 2.30
N ARG A 59 -7.66 -1.95 3.32
CA ARG A 59 -8.13 -1.61 4.67
C ARG A 59 -7.73 -0.19 5.01
N VAL A 60 -8.50 0.44 5.89
CA VAL A 60 -8.18 1.74 6.47
C VAL A 60 -8.26 1.62 7.97
N GLY A 61 -7.29 2.15 8.69
CA GLY A 61 -7.28 2.11 10.15
C GLY A 61 -6.26 3.08 10.75
N PRO A 62 -6.17 3.14 12.08
CA PRO A 62 -5.14 3.92 12.74
C PRO A 62 -3.76 3.33 12.45
N SER A 63 -2.75 4.18 12.33
CA SER A 63 -1.36 3.73 12.28
C SER A 63 -1.01 3.07 13.61
N ARG A 64 -0.42 1.88 13.53
CA ARG A 64 0.18 1.17 14.67
C ARG A 64 1.70 1.31 14.70
N SER A 65 2.29 2.00 13.71
CA SER A 65 3.72 2.29 13.68
C SER A 65 4.05 3.46 14.60
N SER A 66 5.10 3.31 15.41
CA SER A 66 5.52 4.27 16.43
C SER A 66 5.91 5.66 15.90
N GLY A 67 6.10 5.81 14.59
CA GLY A 67 6.41 7.10 13.94
C GLY A 67 5.20 7.93 13.55
N ASP A 68 4.00 7.32 13.51
CA ASP A 68 2.76 7.94 12.98
C ASP A 68 1.60 7.72 13.98
N GLU A 69 1.88 7.63 15.28
CA GLU A 69 0.85 7.38 16.31
C GLU A 69 -0.25 8.46 16.27
N GLY A 70 -1.46 8.04 15.85
CA GLY A 70 -2.63 8.91 15.71
C GLY A 70 -3.00 9.25 14.26
N ASP A 71 -2.17 8.91 13.28
CA ASP A 71 -2.48 9.11 11.87
C ASP A 71 -3.32 7.96 11.29
N VAL A 72 -4.01 8.26 10.20
CA VAL A 72 -4.77 7.27 9.42
C VAL A 72 -3.86 6.65 8.37
N VAL A 73 -3.90 5.32 8.25
CA VAL A 73 -3.17 4.58 7.23
C VAL A 73 -4.13 3.75 6.36
N ILE A 74 -3.77 3.59 5.09
CA ILE A 74 -4.38 2.65 4.17
C ILE A 74 -3.45 1.45 4.03
N VAL A 75 -3.95 0.27 4.37
CA VAL A 75 -3.21 -0.99 4.28
C VAL A 75 -3.70 -1.74 3.06
N LEU A 76 -2.80 -1.97 2.12
CA LEU A 76 -3.03 -2.79 0.95
C LEU A 76 -2.51 -4.21 1.26
N LEU A 77 -3.36 -5.22 1.15
CA LEU A 77 -2.94 -6.61 1.29
C LEU A 77 -2.82 -7.26 -0.07
N ASP A 78 -1.80 -8.08 -0.18
CA ASP A 78 -1.56 -8.95 -1.32
C ASP A 78 -2.15 -10.36 -1.08
N ARG A 79 -2.01 -11.22 -2.08
CA ARG A 79 -2.43 -12.63 -2.00
C ARG A 79 -1.55 -13.51 -1.10
N ALA A 80 -0.28 -13.14 -0.88
CA ALA A 80 0.62 -13.85 0.01
C ALA A 80 0.37 -13.53 1.49
N GLY A 81 -0.44 -12.49 1.77
CA GLY A 81 -0.68 -11.97 3.12
C GLY A 81 0.32 -10.89 3.54
N GLU A 82 1.14 -10.41 2.60
CA GLU A 82 2.01 -9.24 2.76
C GLU A 82 1.15 -7.97 2.75
N GLU A 83 1.46 -7.05 3.66
CA GLU A 83 0.74 -5.80 3.82
C GLU A 83 1.65 -4.62 3.48
N CYS A 84 1.16 -3.73 2.61
CA CYS A 84 1.82 -2.48 2.29
C CYS A 84 1.04 -1.34 2.95
N VAL A 85 1.66 -0.71 3.94
CA VAL A 85 1.04 0.38 4.72
C VAL A 85 1.36 1.72 4.06
N VAL A 86 0.31 2.47 3.73
CA VAL A 86 0.39 3.79 3.09
C VAL A 86 -0.19 4.83 4.06
N PRO A 87 0.62 5.77 4.58
CA PRO A 87 0.11 6.83 5.43
C PRO A 87 -0.78 7.77 4.61
N GLN A 88 -1.80 8.36 5.24
CA GLN A 88 -2.69 9.32 4.59
C GLN A 88 -1.91 10.48 3.94
N SER A 89 -0.77 10.88 4.52
CA SER A 89 0.12 11.91 3.98
C SER A 89 0.74 11.55 2.62
N ALA A 90 0.84 10.25 2.29
CA ALA A 90 1.32 9.75 1.00
C ALA A 90 0.18 9.43 0.01
N VAL A 91 -1.07 9.70 0.39
CA VAL A 91 -2.24 9.49 -0.46
C VAL A 91 -2.40 10.68 -1.39
N ASP A 92 -1.79 10.56 -2.56
CA ASP A 92 -1.90 11.57 -3.61
C ASP A 92 -2.97 11.25 -4.66
N ALA A 93 -3.20 12.20 -5.56
CA ALA A 93 -4.11 12.04 -6.69
C ALA A 93 -3.79 10.79 -7.54
N SER A 94 -2.52 10.43 -7.68
CA SER A 94 -2.08 9.21 -8.38
C SER A 94 -2.51 7.94 -7.69
N PHE A 95 -2.41 7.88 -6.35
CA PHE A 95 -2.88 6.75 -5.55
C PHE A 95 -4.40 6.60 -5.67
N VAL A 96 -5.13 7.71 -5.51
CA VAL A 96 -6.59 7.74 -5.65
C VAL A 96 -7.02 7.33 -7.06
N ALA A 97 -6.31 7.78 -8.10
CA ALA A 97 -6.58 7.36 -9.47
C ALA A 97 -6.44 5.85 -9.64
N ARG A 98 -5.41 5.24 -9.05
CA ARG A 98 -5.19 3.78 -9.10
C ARG A 98 -6.29 3.00 -8.41
N LEU A 99 -6.73 3.44 -7.24
CA LEU A 99 -7.87 2.82 -6.55
C LEU A 99 -9.15 2.88 -7.40
N ARG A 100 -9.37 3.95 -8.17
CA ARG A 100 -10.52 4.05 -9.10
C ARG A 100 -10.45 3.07 -10.27
N TYR A 101 -9.27 2.55 -10.61
CA TYR A 101 -9.12 1.51 -11.64
C TYR A 101 -9.44 0.11 -11.10
N LEU A 102 -9.54 -0.07 -9.78
CA LEU A 102 -9.95 -1.34 -9.21
C LEU A 102 -11.45 -1.60 -9.49
N PRO A 103 -11.81 -2.83 -9.88
CA PRO A 103 -13.20 -3.18 -10.18
C PRO A 103 -14.05 -3.06 -8.91
N ASP A 104 -15.26 -2.51 -9.04
CA ASP A 104 -16.20 -2.31 -7.92
C ASP A 104 -15.62 -1.48 -6.75
N PHE A 105 -14.60 -0.66 -7.00
CA PHE A 105 -14.02 0.17 -5.95
C PHE A 105 -14.93 1.34 -5.58
N ASP A 106 -15.30 1.39 -4.30
CA ASP A 106 -16.18 2.43 -3.76
C ASP A 106 -15.35 3.53 -3.07
N MET A 107 -15.21 4.65 -3.78
CA MET A 107 -14.51 5.84 -3.28
C MET A 107 -15.21 6.47 -2.07
N GLU A 108 -16.54 6.39 -1.98
CA GLU A 108 -17.29 6.93 -0.85
C GLU A 108 -17.02 6.11 0.41
N ARG A 109 -16.94 4.78 0.25
CA ARG A 109 -16.56 3.86 1.34
C ARG A 109 -15.14 4.11 1.84
N LEU A 110 -14.19 4.41 0.95
CA LEU A 110 -12.83 4.82 1.33
C LEU A 110 -12.85 6.10 2.17
N SER A 111 -13.50 7.16 1.68
CA SER A 111 -13.59 8.45 2.39
C SER A 111 -14.16 8.26 3.80
N LYS A 112 -15.29 7.56 3.91
CA LYS A 112 -15.93 7.29 5.21
C LYS A 112 -15.04 6.51 6.17
N ALA A 113 -14.24 5.58 5.66
CA ALA A 113 -13.33 4.80 6.49
C ALA A 113 -12.16 5.65 7.00
N VAL A 114 -11.61 6.52 6.16
CA VAL A 114 -10.57 7.49 6.56
C VAL A 114 -11.10 8.45 7.61
N GLU A 115 -12.28 9.04 7.37
CA GLU A 115 -12.93 9.93 8.33
C GLU A 115 -13.19 9.21 9.66
N ARG A 116 -13.66 7.96 9.65
CA ARG A 116 -13.88 7.18 10.88
C ARG A 116 -12.59 6.93 11.64
N ALA A 117 -11.53 6.51 10.95
CA ALA A 117 -10.22 6.28 11.57
C ALA A 117 -9.70 7.56 12.24
N GLY A 118 -9.80 8.71 11.57
CA GLY A 118 -9.41 10.01 12.13
C GLY A 118 -10.27 10.50 13.29
N ASN A 119 -11.51 9.99 13.45
CA ASN A 119 -12.41 10.32 14.55
C ASN A 119 -12.23 9.40 15.79
N GLY A 120 -11.09 8.71 15.91
CA GLY A 120 -10.77 7.88 17.07
C GLY A 120 -11.28 6.44 16.99
N TYR A 121 -11.55 5.93 15.80
CA TYR A 121 -11.84 4.52 15.59
C TYR A 121 -10.55 3.70 15.63
N ASP A 122 -10.42 2.80 16.62
CA ASP A 122 -9.19 2.02 16.85
C ASP A 122 -9.08 0.75 15.97
N GLY A 123 -10.03 0.49 15.06
CA GLY A 123 -10.07 -0.71 14.22
C GLY A 123 -9.66 -0.49 12.76
N TYR A 124 -9.31 -1.58 12.06
CA TYR A 124 -9.20 -1.59 10.61
C TYR A 124 -10.56 -1.86 9.96
N GLN A 125 -10.94 -1.04 8.98
CA GLN A 125 -12.13 -1.20 8.17
C GLN A 125 -11.74 -1.62 6.75
N VAL A 126 -12.25 -2.76 6.30
CA VAL A 126 -12.09 -3.21 4.92
C VAL A 126 -12.96 -2.33 4.02
N VAL A 127 -12.34 -1.61 3.09
CA VAL A 127 -13.02 -0.73 2.14
C VAL A 127 -13.24 -1.42 0.79
N TRP A 128 -12.36 -2.34 0.41
CA TRP A 128 -12.46 -3.08 -0.83
C TRP A 128 -11.83 -4.45 -0.71
N ARG A 129 -12.38 -5.40 -1.48
CA ARG A 129 -11.81 -6.73 -1.72
C ARG A 129 -11.95 -7.04 -3.18
N SER A 130 -10.94 -7.69 -3.75
CA SER A 130 -11.01 -8.14 -5.14
C SER A 130 -12.20 -9.09 -5.30
N PRO A 131 -13.16 -8.80 -6.22
CA PRO A 131 -14.31 -9.67 -6.48
C PRO A 131 -13.91 -10.97 -7.19
N HIS A 132 -12.69 -11.05 -7.72
CA HIS A 132 -12.14 -12.23 -8.36
C HIS A 132 -10.75 -12.49 -7.76
N PRO A 133 -10.60 -13.29 -6.69
CA PRO A 133 -9.33 -13.99 -6.54
C PRO A 133 -9.16 -14.75 -7.86
N PRO A 134 -8.04 -14.60 -8.61
CA PRO A 134 -7.84 -15.39 -9.81
C PRO A 134 -8.05 -16.84 -9.42
N SER A 135 -9.17 -17.40 -9.85
CA SER A 135 -9.51 -18.78 -9.59
C SER A 135 -8.39 -19.58 -10.21
N MET A 136 -7.56 -20.20 -9.37
CA MET A 136 -6.46 -21.07 -9.77
C MET A 136 -7.01 -22.41 -10.33
N VAL A 137 -8.07 -22.34 -11.12
CA VAL A 137 -8.83 -23.48 -11.67
C VAL A 137 -9.34 -23.14 -13.08
N ASP A 138 -8.42 -22.88 -14.00
CA ASP A 138 -8.64 -23.12 -15.44
C ASP A 138 -7.32 -23.54 -16.08
N LEU A 139 -6.72 -24.59 -15.51
CA LEU A 139 -5.78 -25.44 -16.25
C LEU A 139 -6.40 -26.83 -16.25
N ASP A 140 -7.53 -26.95 -16.95
CA ASP A 140 -7.91 -28.19 -17.60
C ASP A 140 -6.79 -28.49 -18.61
N TYR A 141 -5.81 -29.27 -18.18
CA TYR A 141 -4.81 -29.86 -19.05
C TYR A 141 -5.54 -30.99 -19.79
N ASP A 142 -5.85 -30.75 -21.07
CA ASP A 142 -6.37 -31.73 -22.03
C ASP A 142 -5.56 -33.04 -22.03
#